data_AF-A0ABD6ELH4-F1
#
_entry.id   AF-A0ABD6ELH4-F1
#
_cell.length_a   1.000
_cell.length_b   1.000
_cell.length_c   1.000
_cell.angle_alpha   90.00
_cell.angle_beta   90.00
_cell.angle_gamma   90.00
#
_symmetry.space_group_name_H-M   'P 1'
#
loop_
_entity.id
_entity.type
_entity.pdbx_description
1 polymer ?
#
loop_
_entity_poly.entity_id
_entity_poly.type
_entity_poly.pdbx_seq_one_letter_code
_entity_poly.pdbx_strand_id
1 'polypeptide(L)'
;MDFYHFHENGSVHYLIANVSLETYFKGLPTVANLIFTKPRSRMPDVGFSVFSGEQLAKYNIEPRHTVAYHSWKVLDAPWALTPVAKNDYLRIYIKLEPSCLNIKFRKNNCKSSKDYSLNYVSCYRDIYLALALDDPIDKQSMVLLNANYFNQWISMLGSNHQSSDLEMVRVVPSTKNYAGTTADVMEDIPTCTICLENKITVAFLPCGHATCCKPCQENYVKYETESAVSPSAMKRVCCPHCREEIDVFYTIKFTPRYKRCLACGCDKWEVIGGGRGGCGCVIGCYENSKDLKQCPACKKPVIEIRRVFILGDQP
;
A
#
# COMPACT_ATOMS: atom_id res chain seq x y z
N MET A 1 17.21 -6.43 9.17
CA MET A 1 15.95 -5.67 9.02
C MET A 1 14.91 -6.49 9.73
N ASP A 2 14.34 -5.96 10.80
CA ASP A 2 13.41 -6.72 11.62
C ASP A 2 12.02 -6.68 11.00
N PHE A 3 11.33 -7.81 11.04
CA PHE A 3 9.99 -7.99 10.49
C PHE A 3 9.02 -8.38 11.58
N TYR A 4 7.87 -7.70 11.62
CA TYR A 4 6.71 -8.16 12.35
C TYR A 4 5.98 -9.24 11.54
N HIS A 5 5.54 -10.30 12.20
CA HIS A 5 4.84 -11.43 11.57
C HIS A 5 3.35 -11.37 11.90
N PHE A 6 2.53 -11.36 10.86
CA PHE A 6 1.09 -11.45 10.94
C PHE A 6 0.59 -12.78 10.37
N HIS A 7 -0.49 -13.27 10.95
CA HIS A 7 -1.16 -14.49 10.52
C HIS A 7 -2.61 -14.14 10.14
N GLU A 8 -2.96 -14.31 8.86
CA GLU A 8 -4.35 -14.22 8.41
C GLU A 8 -4.96 -15.63 8.32
N ASN A 9 -6.28 -15.72 8.45
CA ASN A 9 -6.97 -16.99 8.64
C ASN A 9 -7.14 -17.75 7.32
N GLY A 10 -6.28 -18.73 7.10
CA GLY A 10 -6.33 -19.62 5.94
C GLY A 10 -5.08 -19.56 5.08
N SER A 11 -3.93 -19.86 5.69
CA SER A 11 -2.63 -20.13 5.04
C SER A 11 -1.79 -18.94 4.55
N VAL A 12 -2.27 -17.70 4.54
CA VAL A 12 -1.41 -16.55 4.17
C VAL A 12 -0.81 -15.88 5.41
N HIS A 13 0.52 -15.85 5.44
CA HIS A 13 1.32 -15.16 6.44
C HIS A 13 1.93 -13.90 5.84
N TYR A 14 2.02 -12.82 6.61
CA TYR A 14 2.69 -11.60 6.18
C TYR A 14 3.88 -11.27 7.08
N LEU A 15 4.99 -10.88 6.45
CA LEU A 15 6.10 -10.21 7.13
C LEU A 15 6.09 -8.74 6.71
N ILE A 16 6.14 -7.81 7.66
CA ILE A 16 6.25 -6.37 7.37
C ILE A 16 7.41 -5.80 8.16
N ALA A 17 8.30 -5.07 7.49
CA ALA A 17 9.48 -4.50 8.11
C ALA A 17 9.11 -3.45 9.18
N ASN A 18 9.93 -3.36 10.23
CA ASN A 18 9.83 -2.28 11.23
C ASN A 18 10.71 -1.07 10.91
N VAL A 19 11.63 -1.22 9.95
CA VAL A 19 12.53 -0.17 9.45
C VAL A 19 12.06 0.24 8.05
N SER A 20 12.03 1.54 7.75
CA SER A 20 11.69 2.02 6.41
C SER A 20 12.79 1.75 5.39
N LEU A 21 12.45 1.68 4.10
CA LEU A 21 13.39 1.51 2.99
C LEU A 21 14.35 2.69 2.90
N GLU A 22 13.85 3.90 3.14
CA GLU A 22 14.61 5.14 3.27
C GLU A 22 15.71 5.00 4.33
N THR A 23 15.35 4.49 5.52
CA THR A 23 16.29 4.27 6.63
C THR A 23 17.24 3.12 6.30
N TYR A 24 16.75 2.01 5.74
CA TYR A 24 17.52 0.82 5.41
C TYR A 24 18.58 1.06 4.31
N PHE A 25 18.27 1.92 3.33
CA PHE A 25 19.19 2.30 2.26
C PHE A 25 19.96 3.60 2.52
N LYS A 26 19.89 4.19 3.72
CA LYS A 26 20.56 5.45 4.03
C LYS A 26 22.08 5.34 3.84
N GLY A 27 22.58 5.92 2.75
CA GLY A 27 24.00 5.85 2.35
C GLY A 27 24.42 4.54 1.66
N LEU A 28 23.46 3.73 1.19
CA LEU A 28 23.69 2.45 0.52
C LEU A 28 23.02 2.40 -0.86
N PRO A 29 23.47 1.51 -1.78
CA PRO A 29 22.72 1.21 -3.00
C PRO A 29 21.32 0.70 -2.67
N THR A 30 20.31 1.21 -3.37
CA THR A 30 18.89 0.88 -3.20
C THR A 30 18.52 -0.48 -3.81
N VAL A 31 19.25 -1.53 -3.43
CA VAL A 31 19.03 -2.92 -3.85
C VAL A 31 18.96 -3.80 -2.61
N ALA A 32 17.77 -4.35 -2.37
CA ALA A 32 17.50 -5.36 -1.36
C ALA A 32 17.67 -6.75 -1.98
N ASN A 33 18.27 -7.70 -1.25
CA ASN A 33 18.49 -9.07 -1.71
C ASN A 33 17.88 -10.04 -0.70
N LEU A 34 16.76 -10.67 -1.07
CA LEU A 34 16.08 -11.68 -0.26
C LEU A 34 16.62 -13.06 -0.65
N ILE A 35 17.38 -13.69 0.24
CA ILE A 35 17.97 -15.02 0.07
C ILE A 35 17.06 -16.07 0.71
N PHE A 36 16.84 -17.18 0.01
CA PHE A 36 16.06 -18.31 0.49
C PHE A 36 16.98 -19.41 1.02
N THR A 37 16.99 -19.63 2.33
CA THR A 37 17.86 -20.63 2.98
C THR A 37 17.25 -22.05 2.98
N LYS A 38 15.93 -22.13 2.72
CA LYS A 38 15.15 -23.36 2.61
C LYS A 38 14.33 -23.36 1.31
N PRO A 39 14.10 -24.52 0.66
CA PRO A 39 13.28 -24.61 -0.54
C PRO A 39 11.81 -24.25 -0.26
N ARG A 40 11.10 -23.75 -1.27
CA ARG A 40 9.67 -23.37 -1.18
C ARG A 40 8.89 -23.69 -2.44
N SER A 41 7.58 -23.85 -2.27
CA SER A 41 6.60 -24.15 -3.32
C SER A 41 6.57 -23.10 -4.44
N ARG A 42 6.63 -21.81 -4.08
CA ARG A 42 6.70 -20.66 -4.99
C ARG A 42 7.43 -19.46 -4.36
N MET A 43 7.64 -18.41 -5.14
CA MET A 43 8.17 -17.13 -4.65
C MET A 43 7.11 -16.45 -3.74
N PRO A 44 7.49 -15.89 -2.57
CA PRO A 44 6.59 -15.02 -1.83
C PRO A 44 6.15 -13.82 -2.68
N ASP A 45 4.91 -13.35 -2.54
CA ASP A 45 4.52 -12.08 -3.13
C ASP A 45 5.19 -10.94 -2.38
N VAL A 46 5.81 -10.00 -3.11
CA VAL A 46 6.44 -8.81 -2.51
C VAL A 46 5.48 -7.64 -2.60
N GLY A 47 5.34 -6.93 -1.50
CA GLY A 47 4.55 -5.72 -1.40
C GLY A 47 5.19 -4.66 -0.52
N PHE A 48 4.50 -3.55 -0.36
CA PHE A 48 5.00 -2.37 0.34
C PHE A 48 3.91 -1.74 1.19
N SER A 49 4.24 -1.42 2.44
CA SER A 49 3.34 -0.78 3.41
C SER A 49 3.75 0.66 3.66
N VAL A 50 2.77 1.51 3.96
CA VAL A 50 2.99 2.88 4.49
C VAL A 50 3.06 2.92 6.03
N PHE A 51 2.95 1.75 6.68
CA PHE A 51 3.10 1.57 8.12
C PHE A 51 4.09 0.45 8.42
N SER A 52 4.87 0.63 9.49
CA SER A 52 5.74 -0.41 10.03
C SER A 52 4.91 -1.58 10.58
N GLY A 53 5.50 -2.77 10.63
CA GLY A 53 4.86 -3.93 11.25
C GLY A 53 4.45 -3.68 12.72
N GLU A 54 5.29 -3.00 13.49
CA GLU A 54 4.96 -2.56 14.86
C GLU A 54 3.77 -1.58 14.91
N GLN A 55 3.66 -0.63 13.98
CA GLN A 55 2.51 0.27 13.91
C GLN A 55 1.22 -0.50 13.59
N LEU A 56 1.24 -1.36 12.57
CA LEU A 56 0.09 -2.16 12.19
C LEU A 56 -0.39 -3.06 13.34
N ALA A 57 0.53 -3.70 14.05
CA ALA A 57 0.21 -4.47 15.25
C ALA A 57 -0.36 -3.61 16.39
N LYS A 58 0.29 -2.48 16.70
CA LYS A 58 -0.14 -1.55 17.77
C LYS A 58 -1.55 -1.00 17.54
N TYR A 59 -1.89 -0.69 16.30
CA TYR A 59 -3.20 -0.14 15.91
C TYR A 59 -4.22 -1.22 15.52
N ASN A 60 -3.87 -2.51 15.61
CA ASN A 60 -4.68 -3.65 15.19
C ASN A 60 -5.22 -3.50 13.74
N ILE A 61 -4.33 -3.09 12.84
CA ILE A 61 -4.61 -2.93 11.41
C ILE A 61 -4.10 -4.19 10.69
N GLU A 62 -4.98 -4.84 9.93
CA GLU A 62 -4.60 -6.04 9.18
C GLU A 62 -3.70 -5.66 7.98
N PRO A 63 -2.62 -6.44 7.70
CA PRO A 63 -1.71 -6.22 6.57
C PRO A 63 -2.38 -5.99 5.22
N ARG A 64 -3.36 -6.82 4.86
CA ARG A 64 -4.08 -6.71 3.58
C ARG A 64 -4.62 -5.30 3.35
N HIS A 65 -5.14 -4.67 4.41
CA HIS A 65 -5.72 -3.33 4.40
C HIS A 65 -4.69 -2.18 4.37
N THR A 66 -3.39 -2.44 4.21
CA THR A 66 -2.33 -1.41 4.24
C THR A 66 -1.11 -1.70 3.38
N VAL A 67 -1.05 -2.88 2.74
CA VAL A 67 0.09 -3.34 1.97
C VAL A 67 -0.28 -3.50 0.50
N ALA A 68 0.44 -2.80 -0.37
CA ALA A 68 0.35 -2.96 -1.81
C ALA A 68 1.08 -4.22 -2.28
N TYR A 69 0.38 -5.35 -2.42
CA TYR A 69 0.89 -6.57 -3.06
C TYR A 69 0.52 -6.62 -4.55
N HIS A 70 1.44 -7.10 -5.39
CA HIS A 70 1.20 -7.27 -6.83
C HIS A 70 1.47 -8.69 -7.30
N SER A 71 0.55 -9.21 -8.12
CA SER A 71 0.70 -10.54 -8.72
C SER A 71 1.88 -10.57 -9.69
N TRP A 72 2.75 -11.58 -9.54
CA TRP A 72 3.87 -11.84 -10.45
C TRP A 72 3.48 -11.98 -11.93
N LYS A 73 2.22 -12.35 -12.22
CA LYS A 73 1.69 -12.40 -13.60
C LYS A 73 1.63 -11.00 -14.24
N VAL A 74 1.22 -9.98 -13.47
CA VAL A 74 1.15 -8.58 -13.92
C VAL A 74 2.56 -8.01 -14.16
N LEU A 75 3.52 -8.43 -13.33
CA LEU A 75 4.92 -7.99 -13.39
C LEU A 75 5.76 -8.66 -14.51
N ASP A 76 5.16 -9.54 -15.33
CA ASP A 76 5.85 -10.33 -16.38
C ASP A 76 7.03 -11.14 -15.81
N ALA A 77 6.81 -11.78 -14.64
CA ALA A 77 7.81 -12.53 -13.89
C ALA A 77 7.45 -14.03 -13.79
N PRO A 78 7.47 -14.80 -14.90
CA PRO A 78 7.04 -16.20 -14.90
C PRO A 78 7.90 -17.10 -13.98
N TRP A 79 9.16 -16.72 -13.72
CA TRP A 79 10.04 -17.44 -12.78
C TRP A 79 9.54 -17.41 -11.33
N ALA A 80 8.64 -16.49 -10.95
CA ALA A 80 8.11 -16.42 -9.59
C ALA A 80 7.06 -17.50 -9.31
N LEU A 81 6.42 -18.02 -10.38
CA LEU A 81 5.50 -19.15 -10.32
C LEU A 81 6.22 -20.51 -10.25
N THR A 82 7.56 -20.51 -10.29
CA THR A 82 8.38 -21.73 -10.16
C THR A 82 8.83 -21.93 -8.71
N PRO A 83 9.07 -23.18 -8.27
CA PRO A 83 9.66 -23.47 -6.97
C PRO A 83 10.95 -22.69 -6.72
N VAL A 84 11.18 -22.38 -5.44
CA VAL A 84 12.37 -21.66 -4.99
C VAL A 84 13.30 -22.68 -4.35
N ALA A 85 14.54 -22.76 -4.84
CA ALA A 85 15.55 -23.66 -4.30
C ALA A 85 16.24 -23.04 -3.07
N LYS A 86 16.94 -23.87 -2.29
CA LYS A 86 17.90 -23.37 -1.30
C LYS A 86 19.01 -22.60 -2.02
N ASN A 87 19.38 -21.45 -1.45
CA ASN A 87 20.30 -20.46 -1.97
C ASN A 87 19.84 -19.74 -3.26
N ASP A 88 18.58 -19.89 -3.68
CA ASP A 88 17.97 -18.91 -4.58
C ASP A 88 17.96 -17.53 -3.89
N TYR A 89 17.98 -16.47 -4.70
CA TYR A 89 17.80 -15.11 -4.21
C TYR A 89 16.93 -14.27 -5.15
N LEU A 90 16.15 -13.37 -4.56
CA LEU A 90 15.40 -12.33 -5.24
C LEU A 90 16.09 -10.98 -5.01
N ARG A 91 16.58 -10.35 -6.07
CA ARG A 91 17.00 -8.94 -6.03
C ARG A 91 15.81 -8.03 -6.28
N ILE A 92 15.63 -7.07 -5.40
CA ILE A 92 14.59 -6.05 -5.42
C ILE A 92 15.32 -4.72 -5.62
N TYR A 93 15.31 -4.23 -6.86
CA TYR A 93 15.84 -2.92 -7.22
C TYR A 93 14.78 -1.89 -6.89
N ILE A 94 15.15 -0.87 -6.12
CA ILE A 94 14.25 0.14 -5.57
C ILE A 94 14.77 1.51 -5.98
N LYS A 95 13.88 2.41 -6.39
CA LYS A 95 14.18 3.82 -6.60
C LYS A 95 13.03 4.62 -5.99
N LEU A 96 13.34 5.25 -4.86
CA LEU A 96 12.43 6.09 -4.10
C LEU A 96 12.44 7.49 -4.72
N GLU A 97 11.28 7.98 -5.14
CA GLU A 97 11.06 9.32 -5.66
C GLU A 97 10.04 10.07 -4.79
N PRO A 98 9.89 11.40 -4.89
CA PRO A 98 8.99 12.16 -3.99
C PRO A 98 7.50 11.76 -4.02
N SER A 99 7.04 11.13 -5.11
CA SER A 99 5.64 10.72 -5.32
C SER A 99 5.46 9.26 -5.78
N CYS A 100 6.54 8.51 -6.01
CA CYS A 100 6.43 7.11 -6.40
C CYS A 100 7.68 6.26 -6.05
N LEU A 101 7.44 4.97 -5.88
CA LEU A 101 8.46 3.94 -5.68
C LEU A 101 8.52 3.12 -6.96
N ASN A 102 9.62 3.30 -7.71
CA ASN A 102 9.92 2.50 -8.89
C ASN A 102 10.68 1.24 -8.47
N ILE A 103 10.18 0.07 -8.88
CA ILE A 103 10.64 -1.24 -8.46
C ILE A 103 10.93 -2.11 -9.69
N LYS A 104 11.98 -2.91 -9.59
CA LYS A 104 12.25 -4.02 -10.53
C LYS A 104 12.67 -5.26 -9.73
N PHE A 105 12.30 -6.43 -10.22
CA PHE A 105 12.60 -7.71 -9.58
C PHE A 105 13.49 -8.59 -10.45
N ARG A 106 14.37 -9.40 -9.84
CA ARG A 106 15.15 -10.44 -10.53
C ARG A 106 15.47 -11.61 -9.60
N LYS A 107 14.92 -12.80 -9.88
CA LYS A 107 15.38 -14.06 -9.28
C LYS A 107 16.70 -14.49 -9.93
N ASN A 108 17.72 -14.78 -9.13
CA ASN A 108 19.03 -15.27 -9.56
C ASN A 108 19.58 -14.50 -10.79
N ASN A 109 19.96 -15.22 -11.84
CA ASN A 109 20.40 -14.68 -13.13
C ASN A 109 19.27 -14.61 -14.17
N CYS A 110 18.01 -14.90 -13.83
CA CYS A 110 16.87 -14.87 -14.75
C CYS A 110 16.65 -13.47 -15.36
N LYS A 111 15.80 -13.37 -16.40
CA LYS A 111 15.35 -12.08 -16.93
C LYS A 111 14.63 -11.28 -15.82
N SER A 112 14.94 -10.00 -15.70
CA SER A 112 14.22 -9.10 -14.78
C SER A 112 12.73 -8.98 -15.16
N SER A 113 11.90 -8.66 -14.16
CA SER A 113 10.52 -8.21 -14.37
C SER A 113 10.46 -6.94 -15.23
N LYS A 114 9.25 -6.56 -15.64
CA LYS A 114 8.99 -5.18 -16.04
C LYS A 114 9.26 -4.23 -14.86
N ASP A 115 9.58 -2.98 -15.18
CA ASP A 115 9.61 -1.90 -14.21
C ASP A 115 8.19 -1.60 -13.74
N TYR A 116 8.04 -1.32 -12.45
CA TYR A 116 6.75 -1.13 -11.82
C TYR A 116 6.78 0.09 -10.88
N SER A 117 5.78 0.95 -10.97
CA SER A 117 5.72 2.21 -10.22
C SER A 117 4.55 2.19 -9.24
N LEU A 118 4.83 2.19 -7.94
CA LEU A 118 3.84 2.44 -6.89
C LEU A 118 3.76 3.95 -6.66
N ASN A 119 2.70 4.58 -7.16
CA ASN A 119 2.38 5.95 -6.79
C ASN A 119 1.89 5.97 -5.35
N TYR A 120 2.48 6.82 -4.53
CA TYR A 120 2.02 7.08 -3.17
C TYR A 120 1.92 8.58 -2.95
N VAL A 121 1.11 8.91 -1.96
CA VAL A 121 0.91 10.27 -1.53
C VAL A 121 2.21 10.84 -0.96
N SER A 122 2.64 12.03 -1.41
CA SER A 122 3.91 12.67 -1.06
C SER A 122 4.09 13.04 0.43
N CYS A 123 3.13 12.69 1.29
CA CYS A 123 3.23 12.78 2.74
C CYS A 123 3.89 11.55 3.38
N TYR A 124 3.87 10.40 2.71
CA TYR A 124 4.47 9.16 3.20
C TYR A 124 5.98 9.23 2.98
N ARG A 125 6.72 9.44 4.07
CA ARG A 125 8.19 9.54 4.08
C ARG A 125 8.90 8.21 4.31
N ASP A 126 8.14 7.19 4.71
CA ASP A 126 8.66 5.91 5.17
C ASP A 126 7.85 4.79 4.55
N ILE A 127 8.50 3.96 3.73
CA ILE A 127 7.89 2.80 3.07
C ILE A 127 8.52 1.54 3.65
N TYR A 128 7.72 0.54 3.97
CA TYR A 128 8.17 -0.68 4.64
C TYR A 128 8.03 -1.86 3.69
N LEU A 129 9.10 -2.65 3.54
CA LEU A 129 9.05 -3.90 2.76
C LEU A 129 8.09 -4.89 3.41
N ALA A 130 7.23 -5.50 2.61
CA ALA A 130 6.28 -6.50 3.03
C ALA A 130 6.33 -7.75 2.14
N LEU A 131 6.05 -8.92 2.70
CA LEU A 131 6.09 -10.23 2.03
C LEU A 131 4.84 -11.02 2.40
N ALA A 132 4.08 -11.51 1.42
CA ALA A 132 2.99 -12.48 1.61
C ALA A 132 3.45 -13.90 1.25
N LEU A 133 3.01 -14.88 2.04
CA LEU A 133 3.67 -16.17 2.20
C LEU A 133 2.61 -17.26 2.41
N ASP A 134 2.56 -18.27 1.55
CA ASP A 134 1.51 -19.31 1.57
C ASP A 134 1.82 -20.52 2.46
N ASP A 135 3.07 -20.58 2.94
CA ASP A 135 3.61 -21.63 3.78
C ASP A 135 3.98 -21.02 5.15
N PRO A 136 3.79 -21.75 6.27
CA PRO A 136 4.18 -21.30 7.61
C PRO A 136 5.62 -20.82 7.69
N ILE A 137 5.80 -19.67 8.35
CA ILE A 137 7.12 -19.05 8.48
C ILE A 137 7.96 -19.79 9.50
N ASP A 138 8.87 -20.64 9.00
CA ASP A 138 10.12 -20.83 9.69
C ASP A 138 10.93 -19.52 9.59
N LYS A 139 11.18 -18.87 10.73
CA LYS A 139 11.95 -17.61 10.84
C LYS A 139 13.35 -17.71 10.23
N GLN A 140 13.87 -18.92 10.03
CA GLN A 140 15.18 -19.18 9.43
C GLN A 140 15.16 -19.22 7.90
N SER A 141 13.98 -19.32 7.27
CA SER A 141 13.82 -19.67 5.84
C SER A 141 14.25 -18.59 4.84
N MET A 142 14.38 -17.33 5.28
CA MET A 142 14.74 -16.21 4.42
C MET A 142 15.64 -15.20 5.15
N VAL A 143 16.54 -14.54 4.42
CA VAL A 143 17.44 -13.50 4.95
C VAL A 143 17.45 -12.31 3.99
N LEU A 144 17.35 -11.08 4.51
CA LEU A 144 17.44 -9.85 3.72
C LEU A 144 18.81 -9.18 3.87
N LEU A 145 19.57 -9.12 2.78
CA LEU A 145 20.88 -8.47 2.71
C LEU A 145 20.88 -7.24 1.81
N ASN A 146 21.63 -6.21 2.20
CA ASN A 146 21.99 -5.10 1.31
C ASN A 146 23.03 -5.55 0.28
N ALA A 147 23.34 -4.69 -0.69
CA ALA A 147 24.30 -5.00 -1.76
C ALA A 147 25.69 -5.44 -1.25
N ASN A 148 26.19 -4.85 -0.16
CA ASN A 148 27.53 -5.14 0.36
C ASN A 148 27.62 -6.54 0.97
N TYR A 149 26.70 -6.88 1.87
CA TYR A 149 26.64 -8.22 2.47
C TYR A 149 26.26 -9.30 1.44
N PHE A 150 25.43 -8.96 0.46
CA PHE A 150 25.10 -9.88 -0.63
C PHE A 150 26.33 -10.24 -1.48
N ASN A 151 27.19 -9.27 -1.82
CA ASN A 151 28.43 -9.53 -2.57
C ASN A 151 29.41 -10.40 -1.77
N GLN A 152 29.50 -10.21 -0.45
CA GLN A 152 30.28 -11.09 0.43
C GLN A 152 29.72 -12.52 0.41
N TRP A 153 28.40 -12.68 0.58
CA TRP A 153 27.73 -13.98 0.54
C TRP A 153 27.91 -14.73 -0.79
N ILE A 154 27.77 -14.04 -1.94
CA ILE A 154 28.07 -14.62 -3.26
C ILE A 154 29.54 -15.07 -3.37
N SER A 155 30.48 -14.27 -2.83
CA SER A 155 31.91 -14.63 -2.84
C SER A 155 32.20 -15.87 -1.98
N MET A 156 31.51 -16.01 -0.84
CA MET A 156 31.56 -17.21 -0.01
C MET A 156 30.96 -18.43 -0.71
N LEU A 157 29.87 -18.29 -1.48
CA LEU A 157 29.30 -19.40 -2.26
C LEU A 157 30.20 -19.86 -3.42
N GLY A 158 30.97 -18.95 -4.02
CA GLY A 158 31.96 -19.28 -5.06
C GLY A 158 33.24 -19.93 -4.52
N SER A 159 33.45 -19.87 -3.21
CA SER A 159 34.62 -20.42 -2.51
C SER A 159 34.22 -21.74 -1.85
N ASN A 160 34.78 -22.88 -2.28
CA ASN A 160 34.39 -24.23 -1.80
C ASN A 160 34.82 -24.52 -0.33
N HIS A 161 34.25 -23.80 0.64
CA HIS A 161 34.37 -24.12 2.06
C HIS A 161 33.06 -24.68 2.63
N GLN A 162 33.10 -25.97 2.98
CA GLN A 162 32.10 -26.58 3.85
C GLN A 162 32.31 -26.06 5.28
N SER A 163 31.33 -25.33 5.82
CA SER A 163 31.05 -25.20 7.26
C SER A 163 29.62 -24.65 7.39
N SER A 164 28.65 -25.38 7.96
CA SER A 164 28.32 -25.39 9.40
C SER A 164 28.40 -24.01 10.07
N ASP A 165 27.28 -23.65 10.70
CA ASP A 165 27.10 -22.61 11.71
C ASP A 165 27.38 -21.15 11.31
N LEU A 166 26.42 -20.57 10.58
CA LEU A 166 26.14 -19.13 10.68
C LEU A 166 25.35 -18.87 11.98
N GLU A 167 25.98 -18.25 12.97
CA GLU A 167 25.31 -17.83 14.21
C GLU A 167 24.15 -16.88 13.91
N MET A 168 22.93 -17.37 14.13
CA MET A 168 21.71 -16.59 13.91
C MET A 168 21.45 -15.63 15.07
N VAL A 169 21.30 -14.35 14.76
CA VAL A 169 20.65 -13.39 15.67
C VAL A 169 19.17 -13.78 15.79
N ARG A 170 18.77 -14.36 16.93
CA ARG A 170 17.40 -14.83 17.20
C ARG A 170 16.55 -13.72 17.83
N VAL A 171 15.38 -13.44 17.24
CA VAL A 171 14.30 -12.67 17.90
C VAL A 171 13.03 -13.54 17.98
N VAL A 172 12.64 -13.87 19.21
CA VAL A 172 11.57 -14.85 19.52
C VAL A 172 10.19 -14.15 19.58
N PRO A 173 9.11 -14.72 19.00
CA PRO A 173 7.75 -14.17 19.10
C PRO A 173 6.94 -14.81 20.22
N SER A 174 5.88 -14.14 20.67
CA SER A 174 4.83 -14.69 21.53
C SER A 174 3.47 -14.52 20.85
N THR A 175 2.60 -15.53 20.92
CA THR A 175 1.44 -15.73 20.03
C THR A 175 0.09 -15.78 20.77
N LYS A 176 -0.94 -15.14 20.24
CA LYS A 176 -2.37 -15.50 20.42
C LYS A 176 -3.17 -15.26 19.13
N ASN A 177 -4.18 -16.10 18.87
CA ASN A 177 -4.82 -16.32 17.55
C ASN A 177 -6.27 -15.79 17.51
N TYR A 178 -6.83 -15.41 16.34
CA TYR A 178 -8.30 -15.24 16.12
C TYR A 178 -8.73 -15.27 14.62
N ALA A 179 -10.01 -15.62 14.35
CA ALA A 179 -10.67 -15.83 13.03
C ALA A 179 -11.46 -14.61 12.48
N GLY A 180 -11.86 -14.48 11.18
CA GLY A 180 -11.67 -15.35 10.00
C GLY A 180 -12.42 -14.90 8.70
N THR A 181 -12.10 -15.56 7.56
CA THR A 181 -12.94 -15.81 6.33
C THR A 181 -13.42 -14.68 5.35
N THR A 182 -12.83 -14.69 4.13
CA THR A 182 -13.42 -14.79 2.74
C THR A 182 -14.41 -13.75 2.08
N ALA A 183 -13.95 -13.17 0.96
CA ALA A 183 -14.48 -13.29 -0.44
C ALA A 183 -15.24 -12.14 -1.21
N ASP A 184 -14.92 -12.13 -2.51
CA ASP A 184 -15.61 -11.64 -3.74
C ASP A 184 -15.38 -10.25 -4.38
N VAL A 185 -15.37 -10.26 -5.72
CA VAL A 185 -14.73 -9.28 -6.62
C VAL A 185 -15.75 -8.39 -7.34
N MET A 186 -15.61 -7.06 -7.20
CA MET A 186 -16.28 -6.05 -8.04
C MET A 186 -15.31 -4.91 -8.43
N GLU A 187 -14.91 -4.88 -9.70
CA GLU A 187 -14.26 -3.72 -10.34
C GLU A 187 -15.34 -2.98 -11.15
N ASP A 188 -15.51 -1.67 -11.04
CA ASP A 188 -14.65 -0.69 -11.72
C ASP A 188 -14.69 0.71 -11.05
N ILE A 189 -14.71 0.74 -9.71
CA ILE A 189 -14.58 1.97 -8.91
C ILE A 189 -13.11 2.08 -8.45
N PRO A 190 -12.50 3.28 -8.46
CA PRO A 190 -11.18 3.53 -7.88
C PRO A 190 -11.07 3.01 -6.45
N THR A 191 -10.02 2.23 -6.22
CA THR A 191 -9.78 1.61 -4.91
C THR A 191 -8.98 2.56 -4.02
N CYS A 192 -9.23 2.51 -2.72
CA CYS A 192 -8.57 3.33 -1.69
C CYS A 192 -7.05 3.21 -1.79
N THR A 193 -6.32 4.33 -1.87
CA THR A 193 -4.85 4.34 -1.94
C THR A 193 -4.18 3.89 -0.64
N ILE A 194 -4.93 3.83 0.47
CA ILE A 194 -4.41 3.41 1.78
C ILE A 194 -4.52 1.89 1.94
N CYS A 195 -5.65 1.28 1.54
CA CYS A 195 -5.88 -0.15 1.74
C CYS A 195 -5.96 -1.03 0.49
N LEU A 196 -6.11 -0.45 -0.69
CA LEU A 196 -6.14 -1.13 -1.99
C LEU A 196 -7.18 -2.27 -2.14
N GLU A 197 -8.06 -2.44 -1.16
CA GLU A 197 -9.23 -3.33 -1.17
C GLU A 197 -10.54 -2.56 -1.33
N ASN A 198 -10.82 -1.67 -0.36
CA ASN A 198 -12.09 -0.97 -0.28
C ASN A 198 -12.16 0.18 -1.30
N LYS A 199 -13.34 0.41 -1.88
CA LYS A 199 -13.54 1.52 -2.82
C LYS A 199 -13.44 2.89 -2.15
N ILE A 200 -12.95 3.89 -2.89
CA ILE A 200 -12.90 5.28 -2.40
C ILE A 200 -14.33 5.74 -2.09
N THR A 201 -14.51 6.26 -0.88
CA THR A 201 -15.82 6.69 -0.36
C THR A 201 -15.75 8.00 0.41
N VAL A 202 -14.56 8.60 0.56
CA VAL A 202 -14.37 9.89 1.24
C VAL A 202 -13.58 10.85 0.36
N ALA A 203 -14.05 12.11 0.32
CA ALA A 203 -13.28 13.27 -0.10
C ALA A 203 -12.98 14.17 1.11
N PHE A 204 -11.79 14.77 1.12
CA PHE A 204 -11.38 15.75 2.13
C PHE A 204 -11.74 17.15 1.64
N LEU A 205 -12.39 17.98 2.46
CA LEU A 205 -12.69 19.38 2.14
C LEU A 205 -11.93 20.33 3.07
N PRO A 206 -11.47 21.49 2.58
CA PRO A 206 -11.83 22.13 1.30
C PRO A 206 -11.12 21.58 0.06
N CYS A 207 -9.98 20.89 0.20
CA CYS A 207 -9.06 20.53 -0.88
C CYS A 207 -9.55 19.54 -1.96
N GLY A 208 -10.74 18.96 -1.82
CA GLY A 208 -11.37 18.06 -2.79
C GLY A 208 -10.74 16.66 -2.95
N HIS A 209 -9.57 16.38 -2.36
CA HIS A 209 -8.86 15.12 -2.60
C HIS A 209 -9.68 13.90 -2.13
N ALA A 210 -9.86 12.94 -3.03
CA ALA A 210 -10.65 11.73 -2.81
C ALA A 210 -9.75 10.51 -3.04
N THR A 211 -9.07 10.07 -2.00
CA THR A 211 -8.05 9.01 -2.08
C THR A 211 -8.37 7.76 -1.27
N CYS A 212 -9.29 7.81 -0.29
CA CYS A 212 -9.49 6.69 0.64
C CYS A 212 -10.94 6.27 0.89
N CYS A 213 -11.07 5.09 1.50
CA CYS A 213 -12.33 4.59 2.04
C CYS A 213 -12.57 5.10 3.47
N LYS A 214 -13.82 5.05 3.92
CA LYS A 214 -14.21 5.50 5.26
C LYS A 214 -13.43 4.84 6.42
N PRO A 215 -13.22 3.50 6.49
CA PRO A 215 -12.41 2.89 7.55
C PRO A 215 -10.97 3.43 7.63
N CYS A 216 -10.31 3.63 6.48
CA CYS A 216 -8.97 4.21 6.46
C CYS A 216 -8.94 5.68 6.89
N GLN A 217 -10.00 6.45 6.57
CA GLN A 217 -10.15 7.82 7.04
C GLN A 217 -10.35 7.88 8.57
N GLU A 218 -11.17 7.01 9.15
CA GLU A 218 -11.40 6.94 10.60
C GLU A 218 -10.10 6.59 11.34
N ASN A 219 -9.35 5.60 10.83
CA ASN A 219 -8.03 5.22 11.36
C ASN A 219 -7.00 6.36 11.23
N TYR A 220 -6.97 7.08 10.11
CA TYR A 220 -6.07 8.23 9.90
C TYR A 220 -6.37 9.39 10.84
N VAL A 221 -7.65 9.72 11.04
CA VAL A 221 -8.07 10.76 12.01
C VAL A 221 -7.59 10.39 13.40
N LYS A 222 -7.85 9.15 13.83
CA LYS A 222 -7.39 8.65 15.14
C LYS A 222 -5.87 8.77 15.30
N TYR A 223 -5.11 8.41 14.26
CA TYR A 223 -3.65 8.54 14.27
C TYR A 223 -3.17 10.00 14.42
N GLU A 224 -3.70 10.94 13.61
CA GLU A 224 -3.26 12.35 13.67
C GLU A 224 -3.66 13.02 15.00
N THR A 225 -4.78 12.61 15.63
CA THR A 225 -5.21 13.15 16.94
C THR A 225 -4.46 12.53 18.12
N GLU A 226 -4.19 11.22 18.10
CA GLU A 226 -3.45 10.52 19.18
C GLU A 226 -1.93 10.78 19.14
N SER A 227 -1.38 11.18 17.99
CA SER A 227 0.06 11.49 17.84
C SER A 227 0.44 12.92 18.30
N ALA A 228 -0.47 13.63 18.98
CA ALA A 228 -0.22 14.97 19.51
C ALA A 228 0.58 14.92 20.83
N VAL A 229 1.88 15.18 20.75
CA VAL A 229 2.84 15.14 21.90
C VAL A 229 2.61 16.28 22.92
N SER A 230 1.64 17.19 22.72
CA SER A 230 1.39 18.31 23.63
C SER A 230 -0.12 18.60 23.80
N PRO A 231 -0.66 18.65 25.04
CA PRO A 231 -2.09 18.87 25.29
C PRO A 231 -2.62 20.29 24.99
N SER A 232 -1.74 21.26 24.70
CA SER A 232 -2.07 22.70 24.68
C SER A 232 -2.42 23.28 23.31
N ALA A 233 -2.34 22.49 22.23
CA ALA A 233 -2.73 22.91 20.89
C ALA A 233 -3.70 21.89 20.27
N MET A 234 -4.92 22.31 19.96
CA MET A 234 -5.84 21.53 19.11
C MET A 234 -5.24 21.38 17.71
N LYS A 235 -4.51 20.29 17.50
CA LYS A 235 -3.88 19.99 16.21
C LYS A 235 -4.98 19.57 15.23
N ARG A 236 -5.31 20.47 14.31
CA ARG A 236 -6.32 20.25 13.27
C ARG A 236 -5.83 19.17 12.31
N VAL A 237 -6.72 18.26 11.88
CA VAL A 237 -6.35 17.11 11.04
C VAL A 237 -6.13 17.60 9.61
N CYS A 238 -4.96 17.32 9.05
CA CYS A 238 -4.60 17.70 7.69
C CYS A 238 -4.99 16.63 6.67
N CYS A 239 -5.27 17.03 5.42
CA CYS A 239 -5.43 16.12 4.29
C CYS A 239 -4.18 15.25 4.15
N PRO A 240 -4.29 13.92 4.04
CA PRO A 240 -3.11 13.10 3.80
C PRO A 240 -2.44 13.50 2.47
N HIS A 241 -3.18 13.97 1.46
CA HIS A 241 -2.61 14.35 0.17
C HIS A 241 -1.85 15.68 0.18
N CYS A 242 -2.57 16.81 0.21
CA CYS A 242 -1.98 18.14 0.10
C CYS A 242 -1.53 18.77 1.43
N ARG A 243 -1.77 18.09 2.57
CA ARG A 243 -1.58 18.62 3.94
C ARG A 243 -2.38 19.89 4.30
N GLU A 244 -3.27 20.36 3.43
CA GLU A 244 -4.27 21.38 3.77
C GLU A 244 -5.15 20.92 4.93
N GLU A 245 -5.60 21.84 5.79
CA GLU A 245 -6.47 21.51 6.92
C GLU A 245 -7.82 20.93 6.47
N ILE A 246 -8.33 19.91 7.15
CA ILE A 246 -9.64 19.32 6.84
C ILE A 246 -10.71 19.97 7.73
N ASP A 247 -11.59 20.75 7.10
CA ASP A 247 -12.81 21.26 7.74
C ASP A 247 -13.86 20.15 7.90
N VAL A 248 -14.00 19.28 6.89
CA VAL A 248 -15.01 18.22 6.88
C VAL A 248 -14.64 17.05 5.96
N PHE A 249 -14.96 15.84 6.42
CA PHE A 249 -14.92 14.62 5.62
C PHE A 249 -16.24 14.46 4.87
N TYR A 250 -16.19 14.39 3.54
CA TYR A 250 -17.39 14.29 2.71
C TYR A 250 -17.54 12.87 2.16
N THR A 251 -18.66 12.20 2.44
CA THR A 251 -18.92 10.87 1.87
C THR A 251 -19.27 11.01 0.39
N ILE A 252 -18.49 10.37 -0.48
CA ILE A 252 -18.72 10.34 -1.92
C ILE A 252 -19.25 8.98 -2.37
N LYS A 253 -20.03 8.98 -3.47
CA LYS A 253 -20.67 7.80 -4.04
C LYS A 253 -20.54 7.79 -5.54
N PHE A 254 -19.77 6.83 -6.06
CA PHE A 254 -19.79 6.48 -7.46
C PHE A 254 -21.11 5.80 -7.80
N THR A 255 -21.67 6.08 -8.98
CA THR A 255 -22.91 5.44 -9.42
C THR A 255 -22.56 4.29 -10.36
N PRO A 256 -22.67 3.00 -9.95
CA PRO A 256 -22.03 1.89 -10.68
C PRO A 256 -22.50 1.69 -12.12
N ARG A 257 -23.68 2.22 -12.47
CA ARG A 257 -24.26 2.15 -13.82
C ARG A 257 -23.61 3.09 -14.84
N TYR A 258 -22.77 4.04 -14.41
CA TYR A 258 -22.31 5.12 -15.28
C TYR A 258 -20.79 5.31 -15.17
N LYS A 259 -20.07 4.84 -16.20
CA LYS A 259 -18.62 5.01 -16.34
C LYS A 259 -18.20 6.41 -16.84
N ARG A 260 -19.15 7.33 -16.97
CA ARG A 260 -19.04 8.61 -17.70
C ARG A 260 -19.77 9.72 -16.97
N CYS A 261 -19.36 10.95 -17.25
CA CYS A 261 -20.01 12.17 -16.82
C CYS A 261 -21.50 12.15 -17.18
N LEU A 262 -22.35 12.33 -16.17
CA LEU A 262 -23.80 12.30 -16.30
C LEU A 262 -24.41 13.52 -16.98
N ALA A 263 -23.61 14.57 -17.23
CA ALA A 263 -24.03 15.79 -17.90
C ALA A 263 -23.70 15.77 -19.41
N CYS A 264 -22.53 15.26 -19.82
CA CYS A 264 -22.07 15.31 -21.21
C CYS A 264 -21.46 14.02 -21.78
N GLY A 265 -21.33 12.95 -20.98
CA GLY A 265 -20.83 11.66 -21.45
C GLY A 265 -19.31 11.51 -21.60
N CYS A 266 -18.49 12.51 -21.24
CA CYS A 266 -17.02 12.34 -21.19
C CYS A 266 -16.56 11.45 -20.03
N ASP A 267 -15.32 10.96 -20.06
CA ASP A 267 -14.80 10.00 -19.07
C ASP A 267 -14.20 10.67 -17.79
N LYS A 268 -14.38 12.00 -17.61
CA LYS A 268 -13.90 12.76 -16.43
C LYS A 268 -14.79 12.54 -15.20
N TRP A 269 -14.19 12.38 -14.02
CA TRP A 269 -14.83 12.34 -12.70
C TRP A 269 -14.20 13.35 -11.73
N GLU A 270 -14.59 14.61 -11.87
CA GLU A 270 -13.96 15.77 -11.22
C GLU A 270 -14.90 16.51 -10.27
N VAL A 271 -16.19 16.12 -10.18
CA VAL A 271 -17.16 16.80 -9.30
C VAL A 271 -18.10 15.88 -8.54
N ILE A 272 -18.53 16.37 -7.38
CA ILE A 272 -19.64 15.86 -6.59
C ILE A 272 -20.74 16.90 -6.40
N GLY A 273 -21.97 16.44 -6.22
CA GLY A 273 -23.06 17.24 -5.64
C GLY A 273 -22.85 17.40 -4.13
N GLY A 274 -22.10 18.44 -3.75
CA GLY A 274 -21.60 18.72 -2.40
C GLY A 274 -22.45 19.69 -1.58
N GLY A 275 -21.82 20.35 -0.60
CA GLY A 275 -22.44 21.26 0.36
C GLY A 275 -23.03 20.55 1.59
N ARG A 276 -23.33 21.31 2.67
CA ARG A 276 -23.99 20.74 3.87
C ARG A 276 -25.39 20.27 3.51
N GLY A 277 -25.63 18.95 3.56
CA GLY A 277 -26.87 18.32 3.10
C GLY A 277 -26.89 17.86 1.63
N GLY A 278 -25.78 18.03 0.91
CA GLY A 278 -25.61 17.53 -0.46
C GLY A 278 -25.65 16.02 -0.58
N CYS A 279 -25.62 15.52 -1.81
CA CYS A 279 -25.88 14.12 -2.11
C CYS A 279 -24.62 13.22 -2.18
N GLY A 280 -23.43 13.82 -2.35
CA GLY A 280 -22.15 13.10 -2.47
C GLY A 280 -21.99 12.25 -3.73
N CYS A 281 -22.97 12.23 -4.63
CA CYS A 281 -22.83 11.52 -5.90
C CYS A 281 -21.71 12.14 -6.74
N VAL A 282 -20.81 11.32 -7.26
CA VAL A 282 -19.84 11.72 -8.31
C VAL A 282 -20.62 11.91 -9.61
N ILE A 283 -20.52 13.10 -10.22
CA ILE A 283 -21.37 13.52 -11.35
C ILE A 283 -20.61 13.47 -12.68
N GLY A 284 -19.35 13.90 -12.73
CA GLY A 284 -18.55 13.92 -13.95
C GLY A 284 -17.56 15.08 -14.04
N CYS A 285 -17.38 15.66 -15.23
CA CYS A 285 -16.54 16.86 -15.44
C CYS A 285 -17.10 18.10 -14.76
N TYR A 286 -16.24 19.04 -14.38
CA TYR A 286 -16.66 20.30 -13.76
C TYR A 286 -17.43 21.21 -14.73
N GLU A 287 -16.95 21.33 -15.97
CA GLU A 287 -17.37 22.35 -16.94
C GLU A 287 -18.87 22.26 -17.27
N ASN A 288 -19.39 21.04 -17.40
CA ASN A 288 -20.80 20.76 -17.74
C ASN A 288 -21.68 20.47 -16.50
N SER A 289 -21.09 20.39 -15.30
CA SER A 289 -21.82 20.05 -14.07
C SER A 289 -22.04 21.24 -13.13
N LYS A 290 -21.25 22.31 -13.26
CA LYS A 290 -21.22 23.47 -12.35
C LYS A 290 -22.59 24.16 -12.13
N ASP A 291 -23.46 24.15 -13.14
CA ASP A 291 -24.77 24.85 -13.12
C ASP A 291 -25.96 23.90 -12.85
N LEU A 292 -25.71 22.63 -12.51
CA LEU A 292 -26.76 21.64 -12.26
C LEU A 292 -27.53 21.97 -10.98
N LYS A 293 -28.84 22.22 -11.11
CA LYS A 293 -29.77 22.41 -9.99
C LYS A 293 -30.24 21.11 -9.33
N GLN A 294 -30.12 19.98 -10.05
CA GLN A 294 -30.57 18.66 -9.60
C GLN A 294 -29.53 17.60 -9.98
N CYS A 295 -29.27 16.67 -9.06
CA CYS A 295 -28.27 15.63 -9.26
C CYS A 295 -28.77 14.61 -10.29
N PRO A 296 -28.08 14.38 -11.41
CA PRO A 296 -28.56 13.48 -12.45
C PRO A 296 -28.60 12.01 -11.98
N ALA A 297 -27.74 11.63 -11.03
CA ALA A 297 -27.68 10.27 -10.46
C ALA A 297 -28.86 9.94 -9.53
N CYS A 298 -29.14 10.79 -8.53
CA CYS A 298 -30.08 10.49 -7.44
C CYS A 298 -31.31 11.41 -7.38
N LYS A 299 -31.44 12.36 -8.33
CA LYS A 299 -32.53 13.33 -8.47
C LYS A 299 -32.78 14.26 -7.26
N LYS A 300 -31.92 14.24 -6.24
CA LYS A 300 -31.92 15.24 -5.17
C LYS A 300 -31.49 16.62 -5.70
N PRO A 301 -31.97 17.73 -5.12
CA PRO A 301 -31.42 19.06 -5.39
C PRO A 301 -29.91 19.09 -5.15
N VAL A 302 -29.18 19.82 -6.00
CA VAL A 302 -27.77 20.13 -5.77
C VAL A 302 -27.70 21.41 -4.97
N ILE A 303 -27.12 21.32 -3.77
CA ILE A 303 -26.90 22.50 -2.90
C ILE A 303 -25.64 23.24 -3.35
N GLU A 304 -24.61 22.50 -3.74
CA GLU A 304 -23.33 23.05 -4.21
C GLU A 304 -22.65 22.04 -5.15
N ILE A 305 -21.87 22.52 -6.12
CA ILE A 305 -20.95 21.68 -6.90
C ILE A 305 -19.54 21.86 -6.34
N ARG A 306 -18.93 20.77 -5.85
CA ARG A 306 -17.54 20.75 -5.38
C ARG A 306 -16.67 19.97 -6.35
N ARG A 307 -15.48 20.49 -6.65
CA ARG A 307 -14.44 19.70 -7.32
C ARG A 307 -13.94 18.61 -6.39
N VAL A 308 -13.58 17.47 -6.98
CA VAL A 308 -12.90 16.36 -6.30
C VAL A 308 -11.78 15.83 -7.15
N PHE A 309 -10.71 15.40 -6.50
CA PHE A 309 -9.48 14.94 -7.13
C PHE A 309 -9.27 13.49 -6.76
N ILE A 310 -9.73 12.62 -7.65
CA ILE A 310 -9.75 11.17 -7.45
C ILE A 310 -8.39 10.64 -7.90
N LEU A 311 -7.60 10.14 -6.94
CA LEU A 311 -6.24 9.63 -7.17
C LEU A 311 -5.21 10.65 -7.76
N GLY A 312 -5.51 11.94 -7.81
CA GLY A 312 -4.69 12.95 -8.52
C GLY A 312 -4.06 14.04 -7.63
N ASP A 313 -3.09 14.76 -8.22
CA ASP A 313 -2.10 15.60 -7.51
C ASP A 313 -2.38 17.12 -7.48
N GLN A 314 -3.60 17.58 -7.72
CA GLN A 314 -3.95 19.02 -7.66
C GLN A 314 -5.22 19.29 -6.84
N PRO A 315 -5.28 20.40 -6.07
CA PRO A 315 -6.50 20.94 -5.46
C PRO A 315 -7.31 21.89 -6.39
#